data_AF-A0A835IY59-F1
#
_entry.id   AF-A0A835IY59-F1
#
_cell.length_a   1.000
_cell.length_b   1.000
_cell.length_c   1.000
_cell.angle_alpha   90.00
_cell.angle_beta   90.00
_cell.angle_gamma   90.00
#
_symmetry.space_group_name_H-M   'P 1'
#
loop_
_entity.id
_entity.type
_entity.pdbx_description
1 polymer ?
#
loop_
_entity_poly.entity_id
_entity_poly.type
_entity_poly.pdbx_seq_one_letter_code
_entity_poly.pdbx_strand_id
1 'polypeptide(L)'
;MHSGRALFCKSCKTFLTDLYFSCSQCFFKGDSVSTYEICCACYGGKKFTHHGDAIFCHNYSLLSQSRSLALAAPSEKRSSVLGKIETIASVANFAVNAGCIIM
;
A
#
# COMPACT_ATOMS: atom_id res chain seq x y z
N MET A 1 7.28 -1.64 -10.76
CA MET A 1 6.96 -2.23 -9.43
C MET A 1 5.45 -2.40 -9.37
N HIS A 2 4.96 -3.64 -9.41
CA HIS A 2 3.55 -3.95 -9.16
C HIS A 2 3.43 -4.41 -7.71
N SER A 3 2.49 -3.86 -6.94
CA SER A 3 2.28 -4.21 -5.52
C SER A 3 1.72 -5.62 -5.31
N GLY A 4 1.38 -6.34 -6.38
CA GLY A 4 0.74 -7.67 -6.33
C GLY A 4 -0.71 -7.66 -5.85
N ARG A 5 -1.26 -6.51 -5.41
CA ARG A 5 -2.66 -6.36 -5.00
C ARG A 5 -3.51 -5.88 -6.16
N ALA A 6 -4.53 -6.67 -6.50
CA ALA A 6 -5.64 -6.19 -7.31
C ALA A 6 -6.41 -5.10 -6.54
N LEU A 7 -6.39 -3.87 -7.03
CA LEU A 7 -7.12 -2.75 -6.45
C LEU A 7 -8.40 -2.49 -7.25
N PHE A 8 -9.48 -2.23 -6.54
CA PHE A 8 -10.78 -1.92 -7.13
C PHE A 8 -11.31 -0.61 -6.56
N CYS A 9 -11.90 0.20 -7.42
CA CYS A 9 -12.56 1.44 -7.02
C CYS A 9 -13.61 1.13 -5.93
N LYS A 10 -13.50 1.77 -4.76
CA LYS A 10 -14.43 1.54 -3.66
C LYS A 10 -15.86 1.96 -3.98
N SER A 11 -16.03 2.87 -4.94
CA SER A 11 -17.34 3.31 -5.43
C SER A 11 -17.90 2.39 -6.52
N CYS A 12 -17.34 2.39 -7.73
CA CYS A 12 -17.91 1.67 -8.88
C CYS A 12 -17.38 0.25 -9.10
N LYS A 13 -16.48 -0.23 -8.23
CA LYS A 13 -15.86 -1.57 -8.30
C LYS A 13 -15.06 -1.87 -9.57
N THR A 14 -14.79 -0.87 -10.42
CA THR A 14 -13.90 -1.05 -11.57
C THR A 14 -12.47 -1.35 -11.12
N PHE A 15 -11.74 -2.13 -11.91
CA PHE A 15 -10.35 -2.46 -11.65
C PHE A 15 -9.44 -1.24 -11.84
N LEU A 16 -8.52 -1.01 -10.90
CA LEU A 16 -7.59 0.12 -10.93
C LEU A 16 -6.24 -0.37 -11.45
N THR A 17 -5.88 0.05 -12.67
CA THR A 17 -4.70 -0.45 -13.38
C THR A 17 -3.47 0.44 -13.25
N ASP A 18 -3.65 1.76 -13.22
CA ASP A 18 -2.55 2.71 -13.39
C ASP A 18 -2.72 3.93 -12.47
N LEU A 19 -3.50 4.91 -12.91
CA LEU A 19 -3.74 6.14 -12.18
C LEU A 19 -5.09 6.09 -11.44
N TYR A 20 -5.05 6.36 -10.15
CA TYR A 20 -6.20 6.40 -9.26
C TYR A 20 -5.95 7.37 -8.10
N PHE A 21 -7.01 7.66 -7.36
CA PHE A 21 -6.95 8.55 -6.21
C PHE A 21 -7.10 7.75 -4.92
N SER A 22 -6.24 8.05 -3.96
CA SER A 22 -6.24 7.47 -2.62
C SER A 22 -6.61 8.53 -1.59
N CYS A 23 -7.43 8.17 -0.62
CA CYS A 23 -7.61 8.98 0.58
C CYS A 23 -6.29 9.00 1.38
N SER A 24 -5.68 10.18 1.49
CA SER A 24 -4.39 10.36 2.18
C SER A 24 -4.47 9.98 3.66
N GLN A 25 -5.58 10.29 4.34
CA GLN A 25 -5.78 9.92 5.73
C GLN A 25 -5.85 8.41 5.94
N CYS A 26 -6.54 7.68 5.04
CA CYS A 26 -6.56 6.22 5.07
C CYS A 26 -5.19 5.62 4.72
N PHE A 27 -4.46 6.24 3.79
CA PHE A 27 -3.16 5.78 3.35
C PHE A 27 -2.13 5.78 4.49
N PHE A 28 -2.11 6.82 5.32
CA PHE A 28 -1.12 6.95 6.41
C PHE A 28 -1.51 6.26 7.73
N LYS A 29 -2.74 5.75 7.86
CA LYS A 29 -3.23 5.13 9.11
C LYS A 29 -2.55 3.80 9.49
N GLY A 30 -1.68 3.24 8.65
CA GLY A 30 -0.75 2.16 9.03
C GLY A 30 -1.35 0.75 9.14
N ASP A 31 -2.66 0.59 9.32
CA ASP A 31 -3.31 -0.72 9.36
C ASP A 31 -3.69 -1.20 7.94
N SER A 32 -3.03 -2.27 7.53
CA SER A 32 -2.87 -2.81 6.17
C SER A 32 -4.15 -3.35 5.47
N VAL A 33 -5.34 -2.95 5.90
CA VAL A 33 -6.62 -3.52 5.43
C VAL A 33 -7.54 -2.54 4.73
N SER A 34 -7.43 -1.22 4.94
CA SER A 34 -8.40 -0.29 4.36
C SER A 34 -7.81 1.02 3.86
N THR A 35 -7.11 0.96 2.73
CA THR A 35 -7.00 2.16 1.89
C THR A 35 -8.32 2.39 1.14
N TYR A 36 -8.67 3.65 0.90
CA TYR A 36 -9.86 4.04 0.16
C TYR A 36 -9.45 4.60 -1.21
N GLU A 37 -9.49 3.72 -2.21
CA GLU A 37 -9.08 4.01 -3.58
C GLU A 37 -10.29 4.22 -4.49
N ILE A 38 -10.25 5.23 -5.35
CA ILE A 38 -11.28 5.49 -6.36
C ILE A 38 -10.67 5.80 -7.72
N CYS A 39 -11.38 5.42 -8.79
CA CYS A 39 -10.94 5.73 -10.15
C CYS A 39 -11.14 7.21 -10.48
N CYS A 40 -10.49 7.68 -11.55
CA CYS A 40 -10.59 9.06 -12.04
C CYS A 40 -12.03 9.50 -12.30
N ALA A 41 -12.85 8.61 -12.87
CA ALA A 41 -14.25 8.91 -13.18
C ALA A 41 -15.09 9.12 -11.91
N CYS A 42 -14.86 8.32 -10.86
CA CYS A 42 -15.54 8.50 -9.58
C CYS A 42 -15.06 9.76 -8.86
N TYR A 43 -13.76 10.06 -8.91
CA TYR A 43 -13.21 11.29 -8.33
C TYR A 43 -13.76 12.55 -9.05
N GLY A 44 -13.59 12.65 -10.36
CA GLY A 44 -14.04 13.80 -11.15
C GLY A 44 -15.55 13.99 -11.15
N GLY A 45 -16.31 12.89 -11.13
CA GLY A 45 -17.77 12.91 -11.02
C GLY A 45 -18.30 13.07 -9.59
N LYS A 46 -17.43 13.16 -8.58
CA LYS A 46 -17.80 13.14 -7.14
C LYS A 46 -18.73 11.98 -6.77
N LYS A 47 -18.55 10.83 -7.43
CA LYS A 47 -19.36 9.62 -7.26
C LYS A 47 -18.72 8.73 -6.21
N PHE A 48 -18.71 9.15 -4.95
CA PHE A 48 -18.22 8.34 -3.84
C PHE A 48 -18.82 8.83 -2.51
N THR A 49 -18.97 7.91 -1.56
CA THR A 49 -19.36 8.23 -0.19
C THR A 49 -18.22 7.82 0.72
N HIS A 50 -17.58 8.81 1.34
CA HIS A 50 -16.49 8.64 2.30
C HIS A 50 -16.65 9.70 3.41
N HIS A 51 -15.72 9.79 4.36
CA HIS A 51 -15.78 10.85 5.37
C HIS A 51 -15.65 12.25 4.72
N GLY A 52 -16.33 13.24 5.29
CA GLY A 52 -16.54 14.54 4.64
C GLY A 52 -15.31 15.41 4.47
N ASP A 53 -14.27 15.19 5.26
CA ASP A 53 -12.97 15.86 5.24
C ASP A 53 -11.91 15.07 4.46
N ALA A 54 -12.30 14.04 3.69
CA ALA A 54 -11.37 13.22 2.94
C ALA A 54 -10.57 14.02 1.90
N ILE A 55 -9.25 13.94 1.98
CA ILE A 55 -8.33 14.54 1.02
C ILE A 55 -7.80 13.43 0.12
N PHE A 56 -8.16 13.51 -1.16
CA PHE A 56 -7.74 12.58 -2.18
C PHE A 56 -6.52 13.08 -2.93
N CYS A 57 -5.52 12.23 -3.03
CA CYS A 57 -4.30 12.50 -3.79
C CYS A 57 -4.12 11.42 -4.87
N HIS A 58 -3.47 11.77 -5.98
CA HIS A 58 -3.04 10.76 -6.95
C HIS A 58 -2.07 9.77 -6.29
N ASN A 59 -2.24 8.49 -6.63
CA ASN A 59 -1.46 7.38 -6.10
C ASN A 59 0.06 7.57 -6.23
N TYR A 60 0.54 8.03 -7.38
CA TYR A 60 1.97 8.29 -7.60
C TYR A 60 2.55 9.38 -6.70
N SER A 61 1.77 10.43 -6.41
CA SER A 61 2.21 11.51 -5.52
C SER A 61 2.35 11.01 -4.09
N LEU A 62 1.38 10.23 -3.61
CA LEU A 62 1.45 9.63 -2.27
C LEU A 62 2.61 8.64 -2.13
N LEU A 63 2.79 7.75 -3.12
CA LEU A 63 3.86 6.76 -3.11
C LEU A 63 5.25 7.42 -3.18
N SER A 64 5.41 8.43 -4.04
CA SER A 64 6.68 9.15 -4.17
C SER A 64 7.02 9.93 -2.89
N GLN A 65 6.04 10.63 -2.29
CA GLN A 65 6.22 11.32 -1.02
C GLN A 65 6.57 10.33 0.11
N SER A 66 5.86 9.22 0.20
CA SER A 66 6.10 8.18 1.21
C SER A 66 7.50 7.58 1.07
N ARG A 67 7.95 7.33 -0.16
CA ARG A 67 9.32 6.87 -0.44
C ARG A 67 10.35 7.90 0.00
N SER A 68 10.15 9.17 -0.33
CA SER A 68 11.06 10.25 0.07
C SER A 68 11.17 10.38 1.59
N LEU A 69 10.04 10.28 2.32
CA LEU A 69 10.03 10.30 3.79
C LEU A 69 10.77 9.10 4.38
N ALA A 70 10.54 7.89 3.84
CA ALA A 70 11.27 6.70 4.27
C ALA A 70 12.80 6.83 4.04
N LEU A 71 13.19 7.42 2.92
CA LEU A 71 14.60 7.70 2.57
C LEU A 71 15.21 8.90 3.30
N ALA A 72 14.42 9.71 4.01
CA ALA A 72 14.90 10.76 4.90
C ALA A 72 14.93 10.33 6.37
N ALA A 73 14.22 9.25 6.74
CA ALA A 73 14.14 8.78 8.12
C ALA A 73 15.51 8.33 8.68
N PRO A 74 15.83 8.56 9.96
CA PRO A 74 17.08 8.12 10.58
C PRO A 74 17.35 6.62 10.42
N SER A 75 18.63 6.24 10.34
CA SER A 75 19.07 4.85 10.12
C SER A 75 18.55 3.87 11.19
N GLU A 76 18.36 4.31 12.43
CA GLU A 76 17.84 3.50 13.55
C GLU A 76 16.41 3.00 13.30
N LYS A 77 15.57 3.77 12.59
CA LYS A 77 14.22 3.30 12.19
C LYS A 77 14.30 2.33 11.01
N ARG A 78 15.32 2.47 10.14
CA ARG A 78 15.54 1.58 8.98
C ARG A 78 16.13 0.23 9.40
N SER A 79 17.03 0.20 10.39
CA SER A 79 17.68 -1.03 10.86
C SER A 79 16.69 -2.02 11.49
N SER A 80 15.66 -1.53 12.22
CA SER A 80 14.63 -2.41 12.79
C SER A 80 13.77 -3.10 11.73
N VAL A 81 13.51 -2.43 10.60
CA VAL A 81 12.77 -3.00 9.46
C VAL A 81 13.65 -3.99 8.70
N LEU A 82 14.91 -3.64 8.46
CA LEU A 82 15.89 -4.54 7.83
C LEU A 82 16.11 -5.82 8.64
N GLY A 83 16.28 -5.72 9.96
CA GLY A 83 16.43 -6.90 10.83
C GLY A 83 15.21 -7.82 10.83
N LYS A 84 13.99 -7.27 10.73
CA LYS A 84 12.76 -8.07 10.54
C LYS A 84 12.72 -8.77 9.18
N ILE A 85 13.16 -8.10 8.11
CA ILE A 85 13.22 -8.68 6.76
C ILE A 85 14.24 -9.82 6.70
N GLU A 86 15.44 -9.64 7.27
CA GLU A 86 16.47 -10.69 7.36
C GLU A 86 15.97 -11.91 8.14
N THR A 87 15.27 -11.68 9.26
CA THR A 87 14.66 -12.75 10.06
C THR A 87 13.63 -13.54 9.24
N ILE A 88 12.75 -12.86 8.49
CA ILE A 88 11.76 -13.52 7.63
C ILE A 88 12.42 -14.32 6.51
N ALA A 89 13.44 -13.76 5.84
CA ALA A 89 14.18 -14.45 4.79
C ALA A 89 14.89 -15.71 5.32
N SER A 90 15.46 -15.63 6.53
CA SER A 90 16.09 -16.77 7.20
C SER A 90 15.10 -17.90 7.50
N VAL A 91 13.91 -17.57 8.01
CA VAL A 91 12.84 -18.56 8.28
C VAL A 91 12.31 -19.21 7.00
N ALA A 92 12.15 -18.43 5.92
CA ALA A 92 11.73 -18.96 4.63
C ALA A 92 12.77 -19.95 4.06
N ASN A 93 14.07 -19.64 4.18
CA ASN A 93 15.14 -20.56 3.77
C ASN A 93 15.18 -21.84 4.61
N PHE A 94 14.85 -21.76 5.91
CA PHE A 94 14.74 -22.93 6.77
C PHE A 94 13.57 -23.84 6.36
N ALA A 95 12.41 -23.26 6.04
CA ALA A 95 11.24 -24.02 5.60
C ALA A 95 11.47 -24.76 4.26
N VAL A 96 12.24 -24.16 3.35
CA VAL A 96 12.64 -24.81 2.08
C VAL A 96 13.63 -25.94 2.33
N ASN A 97 14.61 -25.75 3.23
CA ASN A 97 15.66 -26.74 3.50
C ASN A 97 15.20 -27.89 4.43
N ALA A 98 14.13 -27.68 5.22
CA ALA A 98 13.52 -28.68 6.08
C ALA A 98 12.48 -29.58 5.37
N GLY A 99 12.24 -29.37 4.07
CA GLY A 99 11.36 -30.24 3.28
C GLY A 99 9.88 -30.20 3.68
N CYS A 100 9.42 -29.16 4.38
CA CYS A 100 8.01 -29.02 4.78
C CYS A 100 7.07 -28.56 3.64
N ILE A 101 7.40 -28.81 2.38
CA ILE A 101 6.42 -28.82 1.30
C ILE A 101 5.84 -30.23 1.24
N ILE A 102 4.82 -30.49 2.06
CA ILE A 102 3.99 -31.69 1.95
C ILE A 102 2.85 -31.37 0.97
N MET A 103 2.82 -32.15 -0.13
CA MET A 103 1.72 -32.49 -1.06
C MET A 103 0.81 -31.39 -1.59
#